data_AF-A0AB38CSX4-F1
#
_entry.id   AF-A0AB38CSX4-F1
#
_cell.length_a   1.000
_cell.length_b   1.000
_cell.length_c   1.000
_cell.angle_alpha   90.00
_cell.angle_beta   90.00
_cell.angle_gamma   90.00
#
_symmetry.space_group_name_H-M   'P 1'
#
loop_
_entity.id
_entity.type
_entity.pdbx_description
1 polymer ?
#
loop_
_entity_poly.entity_id
_entity_poly.type
_entity_poly.pdbx_seq_one_letter_code
_entity_poly.pdbx_strand_id
1 'polypeptide(L)' 'MTKLVLLTTSQIADQLQVDPSTVRKWVAKGLLKAVTLPGGHHRFRQEDIEALLAEAAS' A
#
# COMPACT_ATOMS: atom_id res chain seq x y z
N MET A 1 13.98 0.30 -14.93
CA MET A 1 12.60 0.28 -15.46
C MET A 1 11.65 0.22 -14.27
N THR A 2 11.08 1.35 -13.88
CA THR A 2 10.14 1.39 -12.75
C THR A 2 8.86 0.65 -13.12
N LYS A 3 8.52 -0.36 -12.34
CA LYS A 3 7.40 -1.26 -12.60
C LYS A 3 6.11 -0.57 -12.14
N LEU A 4 5.27 -0.15 -13.07
CA LEU A 4 3.93 0.42 -12.79
C LEU A 4 2.94 -0.69 -12.37
N VAL A 5 3.25 -1.41 -11.29
CA VAL A 5 2.34 -2.41 -10.71
C VAL A 5 1.50 -1.75 -9.64
N LEU A 6 0.18 -1.84 -9.83
CA LEU A 6 -0.82 -1.43 -8.85
C LEU A 6 -1.27 -2.64 -8.01
N LEU A 7 -0.87 -2.66 -6.75
CA LEU A 7 -1.25 -3.66 -5.77
C LEU A 7 -2.64 -3.34 -5.18
N THR A 8 -3.35 -4.38 -4.77
CA THR A 8 -4.58 -4.28 -3.98
C THR A 8 -4.25 -4.23 -2.49
N THR A 9 -5.24 -3.84 -1.68
CA THR A 9 -5.12 -3.89 -0.21
C THR A 9 -4.72 -5.27 0.30
N SER A 10 -5.30 -6.35 -0.25
CA SER A 10 -4.99 -7.72 0.17
C SER A 10 -3.56 -8.12 -0.19
N GLN A 11 -3.08 -7.76 -1.39
CA GLN A 11 -1.71 -8.08 -1.78
C GLN A 11 -0.67 -7.42 -0.87
N ILE A 12 -0.92 -6.18 -0.44
CA ILE A 12 -0.05 -5.50 0.52
C ILE A 12 -0.17 -6.11 1.91
N ALA A 13 -1.40 -6.44 2.33
CA ALA A 13 -1.62 -7.10 3.61
C ALA A 13 -0.80 -8.40 3.71
N ASP A 14 -0.82 -9.20 2.63
CA ASP A 14 -0.03 -10.42 2.53
C ASP A 14 1.49 -10.14 2.50
N GLN A 15 1.95 -9.12 1.76
CA GLN A 15 3.38 -8.78 1.72
C GLN A 15 3.92 -8.28 3.06
N LEU A 16 3.13 -7.49 3.77
CA LEU A 16 3.50 -6.89 5.05
C LEU A 16 3.14 -7.77 6.24
N GLN A 17 2.52 -8.93 6.01
CA GLN A 17 2.03 -9.86 7.04
C GLN A 17 1.15 -9.15 8.09
N VAL A 18 0.27 -8.27 7.62
CA VAL A 18 -0.71 -7.54 8.45
C VAL A 18 -2.13 -7.77 7.96
N ASP A 19 -3.12 -7.51 8.81
CA ASP A 19 -4.52 -7.58 8.40
C ASP A 19 -4.89 -6.47 7.39
N PRO A 20 -5.72 -6.74 6.37
CA PRO A 20 -6.17 -5.71 5.41
C PRO A 20 -6.83 -4.48 6.06
N SER A 21 -7.46 -4.62 7.23
CA SER A 21 -8.02 -3.48 7.97
C SER A 21 -6.91 -2.56 8.50
N THR A 22 -5.74 -3.09 8.84
CA THR A 22 -4.56 -2.30 9.23
C THR A 22 -4.08 -1.45 8.06
N VAL A 23 -4.02 -2.02 6.85
CA VAL A 23 -3.66 -1.29 5.63
C VAL A 23 -4.67 -0.15 5.37
N ARG A 24 -5.98 -0.42 5.51
CA ARG A 24 -7.02 0.63 5.39
C ARG A 24 -6.86 1.73 6.44
N LYS A 25 -6.53 1.40 7.69
CA LYS A 25 -6.26 2.37 8.74
C LYS A 25 -5.05 3.24 8.42
N TRP A 26 -3.98 2.68 7.85
CA TRP A 26 -2.81 3.45 7.44
C TRP A 26 -3.14 4.44 6.32
N VAL A 27 -3.93 4.01 5.32
CA VAL A 27 -4.43 4.92 4.27
C VAL A 27 -5.27 6.04 4.88
N ALA A 28 -6.21 5.72 5.77
CA ALA A 28 -7.07 6.71 6.43
C ALA A 28 -6.27 7.71 7.28
N LYS A 29 -5.15 7.27 7.87
CA LYS A 29 -4.22 8.12 8.63
C LYS A 29 -3.21 8.87 7.75
N GLY A 30 -3.20 8.66 6.44
CA GLY A 30 -2.22 9.25 5.52
C GLY A 30 -0.81 8.66 5.63
N LEU A 31 -0.64 7.53 6.32
CA LEU A 31 0.64 6.83 6.48
C LEU A 31 1.02 6.01 5.25
N LEU A 32 0.03 5.67 4.40
CA LEU A 32 0.25 4.89 3.19
C LEU A 32 -0.39 5.59 2.00
N LYS A 33 0.40 5.83 0.95
CA LYS A 33 -0.09 6.44 -0.28
C LYS A 33 -0.94 5.44 -1.06
N ALA A 34 -2.18 5.82 -1.33
CA ALA A 34 -3.12 5.02 -2.10
C ALA A 34 -3.82 5.88 -3.16
N VAL A 35 -4.03 5.28 -4.33
CA VAL A 35 -4.92 5.79 -5.37
C VAL A 35 -6.31 5.21 -5.11
N THR A 36 -7.26 6.05 -4.79
CA THR A 36 -8.66 5.65 -4.58
C THR A 36 -9.40 5.62 -5.92
N LEU A 37 -9.98 4.48 -6.24
CA LEU A 37 -10.81 4.31 -7.44
C LEU A 37 -12.26 4.78 -7.17
N PRO A 38 -13.07 5.10 -8.21
CA PRO A 38 -14.47 5.53 -8.08
C PRO A 38 -15.45 4.59 -7.34
N GLY A 39 -14.99 3.46 -6.81
CA GLY A 39 -15.78 2.54 -5.97
C GLY A 39 -15.29 2.44 -4.52
N GLY A 40 -14.38 3.32 -4.08
CA GLY A 40 -13.80 3.28 -2.73
C GLY A 40 -12.72 2.21 -2.52
N HIS A 41 -12.33 1.51 -3.59
CA HIS A 41 -11.23 0.55 -3.55
C HIS A 41 -9.90 1.30 -3.66
N HIS A 42 -8.89 0.85 -2.91
CA HIS A 42 -7.56 1.42 -2.95
C HIS A 42 -6.62 0.60 -3.84
N ARG A 43 -5.81 1.31 -4.61
CA ARG A 43 -4.68 0.79 -5.38
C ARG A 43 -3.40 1.44 -4.89
N PHE A 44 -2.33 0.68 -4.89
CA PHE A 44 -1.08 1.10 -4.31
C PHE A 44 0.04 0.86 -5.31
N ARG A 45 0.93 1.83 -5.46
CA ARG A 45 2.07 1.65 -6.34
C ARG A 45 3.11 0.80 -5.62
N GLN A 46 3.62 -0.23 -6.30
CA GLN A 46 4.66 -1.08 -5.73
C GLN A 46 5.87 -0.27 -5.24
N GLU A 47 6.28 0.76 -6.01
CA GLU A 47 7.40 1.65 -5.65
C GLU A 47 7.21 2.39 -4.32
N ASP A 48 5.99 2.85 -4.00
CA ASP A 48 5.70 3.56 -2.76
C ASP A 48 5.81 2.60 -1.55
N ILE A 49 5.41 1.34 -1.73
CA ILE A 49 5.48 0.31 -0.68
C ILE A 49 6.93 -0.10 -0.43
N GLU A 50 7.70 -0.30 -1.49
CA GLU A 50 9.13 -0.62 -1.41
C GLU A 50 9.92 0.50 -0.72
N ALA A 51 9.64 1.76 -1.06
CA ALA A 51 10.26 2.92 -0.41
C ALA A 51 9.94 2.98 1.08
N LEU A 52 8.68 2.74 1.48
CA LEU A 52 8.27 2.71 2.88
C LEU A 52 8.95 1.59 3.67
N LEU A 53 9.09 0.41 3.07
CA LEU A 53 9.83 -0.71 3.67
C LEU A 53 11.33 -0.41 3.82
N ALA A 54 11.93 0.27 2.83
CA ALA A 54 13.32 0.67 2.89
C ALA A 54 13.57 1.73 3.98
N GLU A 55 12.65 2.69 4.15
CA GLU A 55 12.72 3.70 5.22
C GLU A 55 12.57 3.07 6.61
N ALA A 56 11.65 2.11 6.77
CA ALA A 56 11.43 1.43 8.06
C ALA A 56 12.57 0.48 8.48
N ALA A 57 13.41 0.05 7.53
CA ALA A 57 14.54 -0.83 7.78
C ALA A 57 15.86 -0.08 8.06
N SER A 58 15.84 1.26 8.05
CA SER A 58 17.00 2.13 8.29
C SER A 58 16.99 2.75 9.69
#